data_AF-A0A7S2P8X3-F1
#
_entry.id   AF-A0A7S2P8X3-F1
#
_cell.length_a   1.000
_cell.length_b   1.000
_cell.length_c   1.000
_cell.angle_alpha   90.00
_cell.angle_beta   90.00
_cell.angle_gamma   90.00
#
_symmetry.space_group_name_H-M   'P 1'
#
loop_
_entity.id
_entity.type
_entity.pdbx_description
1 polymer ?
#
loop_
_entity_poly.entity_id
_entity_poly.type
_entity_poly.pdbx_seq_one_letter_code
_entity_poly.pdbx_strand_id
1 'polypeptide(L)'
;RFVAGPLHGRCEFFDPGDKTTLYGTCVRGELHGPAEQWDEGGRLVFRGRFDRDVRAGVAEVFDDFGGRVVGPVDGDGDLTGKGIAYLFPCGRTALKGTFEDAEFRAGFYMDVVDEFERLPLG
;
A
#
# COMPACT_ATOMS: atom_id res chain seq x y z
N ARG A 1 -5.96 -35.21 -18.69
CA ARG A 1 -6.85 -34.04 -18.50
C ARG A 1 -6.26 -33.21 -17.37
N PHE A 2 -5.59 -32.10 -17.68
CA PHE A 2 -5.15 -31.16 -16.65
C PHE A 2 -6.38 -30.38 -16.20
N VAL A 3 -6.71 -30.48 -14.92
CA VAL A 3 -7.64 -29.55 -14.26
C VAL A 3 -6.74 -28.77 -13.33
N ALA A 4 -6.30 -27.58 -13.77
CA ALA A 4 -5.62 -26.68 -12.86
C ALA A 4 -6.64 -26.28 -11.79
N GLY A 5 -6.40 -26.69 -10.55
CA GLY A 5 -7.17 -26.23 -9.40
C GLY A 5 -6.92 -24.73 -9.17
N PRO A 6 -7.71 -24.08 -8.30
CA PRO A 6 -7.50 -22.68 -7.94
C PRO A 6 -6.08 -22.43 -7.42
N LEU A 7 -5.48 -21.29 -7.77
CA LEU A 7 -4.16 -20.88 -7.28
C LEU A 7 -4.13 -20.90 -5.74
N HIS A 8 -3.09 -21.51 -5.18
CA HIS A 8 -2.86 -21.58 -3.75
C HIS A 8 -1.37 -21.47 -3.43
N GLY A 9 -1.00 -20.61 -2.48
CA GLY A 9 0.39 -20.29 -2.15
C GLY A 9 0.88 -19.04 -2.87
N ARG A 10 2.19 -18.93 -3.13
CA ARG A 10 2.77 -17.74 -3.77
C ARG A 10 2.18 -17.54 -5.17
N CYS A 11 1.81 -16.31 -5.48
CA CYS A 11 1.30 -15.93 -6.80
C CYS A 11 1.89 -14.59 -7.24
N GLU A 12 1.92 -14.42 -8.56
CA GLU A 12 2.36 -13.19 -9.23
C GLU A 12 1.30 -12.79 -10.27
N PHE A 13 1.01 -11.49 -10.33
CA PHE A 13 0.06 -10.91 -11.28
C PHE A 13 0.71 -9.74 -11.99
N PHE A 14 0.77 -9.82 -13.32
CA PHE A 14 1.25 -8.72 -14.15
C PHE A 14 0.08 -7.81 -14.52
N ASP A 15 0.21 -6.51 -14.21
CA ASP A 15 -0.69 -5.46 -14.68
C ASP A 15 -0.07 -4.80 -15.93
N PRO A 16 -0.66 -5.01 -17.13
CA PRO A 16 -0.15 -4.43 -18.36
C PRO A 16 -0.36 -2.91 -18.47
N GLY A 17 -1.35 -2.36 -17.77
CA GLY A 17 -1.68 -0.93 -17.79
C GLY A 17 -0.61 -0.13 -17.06
N ASP A 18 -0.27 -0.56 -15.86
CA ASP A 18 0.73 0.08 -15.02
C ASP A 18 2.16 -0.46 -15.26
N LYS A 19 2.30 -1.52 -16.06
CA LYS A 19 3.56 -2.25 -16.28
C LYS A 19 4.22 -2.65 -14.96
N THR A 20 3.43 -3.27 -14.11
CA THR A 20 3.87 -3.68 -12.77
C THR A 20 3.58 -5.14 -12.53
N THR A 21 4.31 -5.74 -11.60
CA THR A 21 4.06 -7.10 -11.12
C THR A 21 3.76 -7.07 -9.64
N LEU A 22 2.59 -7.58 -9.26
CA LEU A 22 2.16 -7.79 -7.89
C LEU A 22 2.56 -9.19 -7.45
N TYR A 23 3.27 -9.29 -6.33
CA TYR A 23 3.64 -10.55 -5.68
C TYR A 23 2.89 -10.68 -4.37
N GLY A 24 2.26 -11.83 -4.14
CA GLY A 24 1.47 -12.08 -2.95
C GLY A 24 1.24 -13.56 -2.67
N THR A 25 0.26 -13.83 -1.82
CA THR A 25 -0.23 -15.18 -1.54
C THR A 25 -1.67 -15.31 -2.01
N CYS A 26 -1.98 -16.38 -2.71
CA CYS A 26 -3.31 -16.71 -3.17
C CYS A 26 -3.89 -17.85 -2.32
N VAL A 27 -5.18 -17.75 -1.99
CA VAL A 27 -5.95 -18.80 -1.32
C VAL A 27 -7.21 -19.03 -2.15
N ARG A 28 -7.28 -20.19 -2.81
CA ARG A 28 -8.41 -20.54 -3.70
C ARG A 28 -8.60 -19.57 -4.86
N GLY A 29 -7.50 -19.04 -5.40
CA GLY A 29 -7.49 -18.12 -6.53
C GLY A 29 -7.56 -16.64 -6.18
N GLU A 30 -7.84 -16.28 -4.92
CA GLU A 30 -7.95 -14.90 -4.45
C GLU A 30 -6.69 -14.48 -3.69
N LEU A 31 -6.24 -13.24 -3.84
CA LEU A 31 -5.14 -12.63 -3.08
C LEU A 31 -5.51 -12.46 -1.61
N HIS A 32 -4.57 -12.86 -0.76
CA HIS A 32 -4.68 -12.77 0.69
C HIS A 32 -3.34 -12.48 1.34
N GLY A 33 -3.39 -11.74 2.45
CA GLY A 33 -2.23 -11.45 3.26
C GLY A 33 -1.30 -10.41 2.60
N PRO A 34 -0.02 -10.36 3.01
CA PRO A 34 0.94 -9.39 2.50
C PRO A 34 1.15 -9.49 0.99
N ALA A 35 1.30 -8.35 0.34
CA ALA A 35 1.67 -8.25 -1.05
C ALA A 35 2.50 -6.99 -1.34
N GLU A 36 3.30 -7.07 -2.40
CA GLU A 36 4.14 -5.97 -2.90
C GLU A 36 4.02 -5.89 -4.42
N GLN A 37 3.94 -4.69 -4.95
CA GLN A 37 3.87 -4.42 -6.39
C GLN A 37 5.10 -3.63 -6.82
N TRP A 38 5.71 -4.06 -7.92
CA TRP A 38 6.96 -3.51 -8.43
C TRP A 38 6.80 -3.13 -9.90
N ASP A 39 7.37 -2.01 -10.32
CA ASP A 39 7.42 -1.63 -11.74
C ASP A 39 8.54 -2.38 -12.49
N GLU A 40 8.58 -2.24 -13.82
CA GLU A 40 9.61 -2.82 -14.70
C GLU A 40 11.04 -2.36 -14.36
N GLY A 41 11.19 -1.21 -13.68
CA GLY A 41 12.47 -0.69 -13.21
C GLY A 41 12.95 -1.32 -11.90
N GLY A 42 12.16 -2.21 -11.29
CA GLY A 42 12.46 -2.81 -9.99
C GLY A 42 12.21 -1.86 -8.82
N ARG A 43 11.40 -0.81 -8.99
CA ARG A 43 10.98 0.08 -7.91
C ARG A 43 9.65 -0.40 -7.33
N LEU A 44 9.57 -0.40 -6.01
CA LEU A 44 8.37 -0.70 -5.25
C LEU A 44 7.35 0.43 -5.45
N VAL A 45 6.16 0.11 -5.94
CA VAL A 45 5.06 1.08 -6.17
C VAL A 45 3.92 0.91 -5.18
N PHE A 46 3.75 -0.30 -4.62
CA PHE A 46 2.77 -0.58 -3.57
C PHE A 46 3.26 -1.64 -2.60
N ARG A 47 2.94 -1.45 -1.32
CA ARG A 47 3.07 -2.48 -0.26
C ARG A 47 1.82 -2.47 0.59
N GLY A 48 1.27 -3.63 0.88
CA GLY A 48 0.08 -3.70 1.72
C GLY A 48 -0.34 -5.14 1.99
N ARG A 49 -1.62 -5.29 2.30
CA ARG A 49 -2.26 -6.59 2.48
C ARG A 49 -3.54 -6.66 1.67
N PHE A 50 -3.94 -7.88 1.35
CA PHE A 50 -5.20 -8.19 0.69
C PHE A 50 -6.06 -9.12 1.55
N ASP A 51 -7.38 -8.98 1.43
CA ASP A 51 -8.38 -9.95 1.87
C ASP A 51 -9.38 -10.16 0.74
N ARG A 52 -9.36 -11.35 0.12
CA ARG A 52 -10.23 -11.72 -1.01
C ARG A 52 -10.15 -10.72 -2.17
N ASP A 53 -8.93 -10.51 -2.67
CA ASP A 53 -8.60 -9.56 -3.76
C ASP A 53 -8.82 -8.07 -3.47
N VAL A 54 -9.34 -7.70 -2.30
CA VAL A 54 -9.48 -6.30 -1.87
C VAL A 54 -8.32 -5.91 -0.97
N ARG A 55 -7.72 -4.73 -1.19
CA ARG A 55 -6.70 -4.19 -0.27
C ARG A 55 -7.30 -4.03 1.12
N ALA A 56 -6.55 -4.37 2.16
CA ALA A 56 -7.07 -4.36 3.53
C ALA A 56 -6.02 -3.88 4.55
N GLY A 57 -6.50 -3.24 5.61
CA GLY A 57 -5.66 -2.76 6.69
C GLY A 57 -4.84 -1.54 6.28
N VAL A 58 -3.54 -1.55 6.54
CA VAL A 58 -2.63 -0.45 6.20
C VAL A 58 -1.93 -0.76 4.88
N ALA A 59 -1.87 0.25 4.00
CA ALA A 59 -1.16 0.20 2.74
C ALA A 59 -0.20 1.38 2.59
N GLU A 60 0.78 1.20 1.71
CA GLU A 60 1.75 2.20 1.27
C GLU A 60 1.76 2.24 -0.26
N VAL A 61 1.63 3.44 -0.83
CA VAL A 61 1.78 3.70 -2.27
C VAL A 61 2.93 4.66 -2.45
N PHE A 62 3.88 4.29 -3.29
CA PHE A 62 5.12 5.04 -3.50
C PHE A 62 5.03 5.86 -4.78
N ASP A 63 5.47 7.11 -4.73
CA ASP A 63 5.54 7.97 -5.90
C ASP A 63 6.90 7.88 -6.59
N ASP A 64 7.01 8.55 -7.75
CA ASP A 64 8.22 8.50 -8.56
C ASP A 64 9.42 9.23 -7.97
N PHE A 65 9.18 10.09 -6.98
CA PHE A 65 10.14 11.02 -6.41
C PHE A 65 10.62 10.59 -5.01
N GLY A 66 10.24 9.39 -4.56
CA GLY A 66 10.63 8.79 -3.29
C GLY A 66 9.73 9.14 -2.11
N GLY A 67 8.63 9.86 -2.34
CA GLY A 67 7.58 10.05 -1.38
C GLY A 67 6.63 8.85 -1.34
N ARG A 68 5.80 8.78 -0.30
CA ARG A 68 4.77 7.73 -0.22
C ARG A 68 3.56 8.17 0.58
N VAL A 69 2.39 7.72 0.14
CA VAL A 69 1.15 7.78 0.92
C VAL A 69 1.06 6.52 1.76
N VAL A 70 0.79 6.65 3.06
CA VAL A 70 0.61 5.55 4.00
C VAL A 70 -0.65 5.77 4.84
N GLY A 71 -1.41 4.71 5.07
CA GLY A 71 -2.57 4.79 5.95
C GLY A 71 -3.49 3.58 5.83
N PRO A 72 -4.61 3.60 6.57
CA PRO A 72 -5.66 2.62 6.40
C PRO A 72 -6.31 2.78 5.02
N VAL A 73 -6.66 1.66 4.40
CA VAL A 73 -7.60 1.64 3.28
C VAL A 73 -9.04 1.54 3.77
N ASP A 74 -9.98 2.00 2.97
CA ASP A 74 -11.41 1.83 3.23
C ASP A 74 -11.92 0.42 2.84
N GLY A 75 -13.25 0.26 2.78
CA GLY A 75 -13.87 -1.03 2.45
C GLY A 75 -13.70 -1.45 0.98
N ASP A 76 -13.39 -0.49 0.09
CA ASP A 76 -13.16 -0.72 -1.33
C ASP A 76 -11.65 -0.89 -1.64
N GLY A 77 -10.79 -0.66 -0.63
CA GLY A 77 -9.35 -0.82 -0.72
C GLY A 77 -8.61 0.47 -1.09
N ASP A 78 -9.30 1.62 -1.00
CA ASP A 78 -8.77 2.92 -1.38
C ASP A 78 -8.12 3.64 -0.20
N LEU A 79 -7.01 4.33 -0.47
CA LEU A 79 -6.34 5.23 0.48
C LEU A 79 -7.09 6.58 0.53
N THR A 80 -8.30 6.54 1.08
CA THR A 80 -9.18 7.70 1.24
C THR A 80 -9.71 7.81 2.67
N GLY A 81 -10.05 9.03 3.08
CA GLY A 81 -10.48 9.35 4.44
C GLY A 81 -9.35 9.86 5.33
N LYS A 82 -9.53 9.71 6.65
CA LYS A 82 -8.67 10.31 7.68
C LYS A 82 -7.56 9.36 8.14
N GLY A 83 -6.51 9.92 8.73
CA GLY A 83 -5.44 9.12 9.33
C GLY A 83 -4.43 8.62 8.31
N ILE A 84 -4.43 9.21 7.12
CA ILE A 84 -3.49 8.97 6.05
C ILE A 84 -2.40 10.04 6.11
N ALA A 85 -1.18 9.64 5.79
CA ALA A 85 -0.03 10.53 5.72
C ALA A 85 0.69 10.41 4.38
N TYR A 86 1.08 11.53 3.79
CA TYR A 86 2.11 11.56 2.78
C TYR A 86 3.46 11.83 3.45
N LEU A 87 4.38 10.86 3.40
CA LEU A 87 5.76 11.05 3.83
C LEU A 87 6.57 11.60 2.66
N PHE A 88 7.21 12.74 2.90
CA PHE A 88 8.08 13.35 1.90
C PHE A 88 9.33 12.49 1.65
N PRO A 89 9.98 12.63 0.48
CA PRO A 89 11.19 11.88 0.12
C PRO A 89 12.33 11.98 1.13
N CYS A 90 12.36 13.04 1.94
CA CYS A 90 13.37 13.22 2.97
C CYS A 90 13.26 12.22 4.14
N GLY A 91 12.13 11.51 4.25
CA GLY A 91 11.83 10.55 5.32
C GLY A 91 11.64 11.17 6.71
N ARG A 92 11.72 12.50 6.83
CA ARG A 92 11.68 13.23 8.10
C ARG A 92 10.41 14.04 8.30
N THR A 93 9.69 14.33 7.23
CA THR A 93 8.53 15.22 7.27
C THR A 93 7.35 14.55 6.58
N ALA A 94 6.14 14.93 6.97
CA ALA A 94 4.91 14.41 6.41
C ALA A 94 3.77 15.43 6.39
N LEU A 95 2.79 15.20 5.51
CA LEU A 95 1.44 15.76 5.60
C LEU A 95 0.50 14.69 6.13
N LYS A 96 -0.05 14.86 7.33
CA LYS A 96 -1.00 13.91 7.95
C LYS A 96 -2.39 14.51 7.98
N GLY A 97 -3.39 13.77 7.51
CA GLY A 97 -4.74 14.30 7.45
C GLY A 97 -5.74 13.45 6.69
N THR A 98 -6.63 14.15 6.00
CA THR A 98 -7.68 13.59 5.15
C THR A 98 -7.22 13.60 3.70
N PHE A 99 -7.37 12.46 3.03
CA PHE A 99 -7.15 12.30 1.60
C PHE A 99 -8.45 11.87 0.91
N GLU A 100 -8.67 12.33 -0.31
CA GLU A 100 -9.79 11.90 -1.16
C GLU A 100 -9.28 11.82 -2.59
N ASP A 101 -9.55 10.72 -3.30
CA ASP A 101 -9.08 10.49 -4.67
C ASP A 101 -7.56 10.72 -4.83
N ALA A 102 -6.78 10.26 -3.85
CA ALA A 102 -5.34 10.48 -3.73
C ALA A 102 -4.89 11.94 -3.56
N GLU A 103 -5.81 12.89 -3.34
CA GLU A 103 -5.51 14.29 -3.08
C GLU A 103 -5.60 14.63 -1.59
N PHE A 104 -4.64 15.41 -1.10
CA PHE A 104 -4.68 15.93 0.27
C PHE A 104 -5.75 17.01 0.40
N ARG A 105 -6.69 16.84 1.33
CA ARG A 105 -7.80 17.77 1.55
C ARG A 105 -7.56 18.71 2.72
N ALA A 106 -7.17 18.15 3.87
CA ALA A 106 -6.97 18.91 5.09
C ALA A 106 -6.11 18.13 6.07
N GLY A 107 -5.33 18.83 6.89
CA GLY A 107 -4.47 18.20 7.87
C GLY A 107 -3.37 19.14 8.34
N PHE A 108 -2.25 18.55 8.74
CA PHE A 108 -1.11 19.31 9.26
C PHE A 108 0.20 18.75 8.73
N TYR A 109 1.17 19.65 8.61
CA TYR A 109 2.56 19.30 8.44
C TYR A 109 3.14 18.79 9.77
N MET A 110 3.98 17.77 9.72
CA MET A 110 4.65 17.23 10.90
C MET A 110 6.05 16.72 10.60
N ASP A 111 6.92 16.77 11.62
CA ASP A 111 8.17 16.02 11.66
C ASP A 111 7.88 14.59 12.13
N VAL A 112 8.31 13.60 11.36
CA VAL A 112 8.06 12.17 11.58
C VAL A 112 8.92 11.61 12.72
N VAL A 113 10.06 12.25 13.00
CA VAL A 113 11.02 11.83 14.04
C VAL A 113 10.42 11.93 15.45
N ASP A 114 9.48 12.87 15.65
CA ASP A 114 8.84 13.13 16.96
C ASP A 114 7.73 12.13 17.34
N GLU A 115 7.22 11.31 16.41
CA GLU A 115 6.23 10.26 16.72
C GLU A 115 6.88 8.93 17.16
N PHE A 116 8.09 8.60 16.67
CA PHE A 116 8.80 7.37 17.08
C PHE A 116 9.37 7.46 18.50
N GLU A 117 9.67 8.65 19.00
CA GLU A 117 10.08 8.87 20.41
C GLU A 117 8.89 8.87 21.39
N ARG A 118 7.63 8.81 20.89
CA ARG A 118 6.41 8.87 21.71
C ARG A 118 5.63 7.56 21.79
N LEU A 119 6.08 6.49 21.14
CA LEU A 119 5.53 5.16 21.37
C LEU A 119 6.22 4.56 22.60
N PRO A 120 5.49 4.28 23.70
CA PRO A 120 6.09 3.50 24.78
C PRO A 120 6.50 2.15 24.21
N LEU A 121 7.74 1.75 24.48
CA LEU A 121 8.18 0.38 24.32
C LEU A 121 7.27 -0.48 25.21
N GLY A 122 6.25 -1.08 24.60
CA GLY A 122 5.27 -1.95 25.23
C GLY A 122 5.33 -3.34 24.62
#